data_AF-A0A7W5GUU5-F1
#
_entry.id   AF-A0A7W5GUU5-F1
#
_cell.length_a   1.000
_cell.length_b   1.000
_cell.length_c   1.000
_cell.angle_alpha   90.00
_cell.angle_beta   90.00
_cell.angle_gamma   90.00
#
_symmetry.space_group_name_H-M   'P 1'
#
loop_
_entity.id
_entity.type
_entity.pdbx_description
1 polymer ?
#
loop_
_entity_poly.entity_id
_entity_poly.type
_entity_poly.pdbx_seq_one_letter_code
_entity_poly.pdbx_strand_id
1 'polypeptide(L)'
;MKKLLLVSIVAALVSPLAALADSGVVTNAGSNAKANANLDFKITVPRLLSLQIGAANSVDLLDFQVPAAGIGNGTAVSATGGDQTNGAVTVRVLANGASSVQLNSKTTGAMNNGSGSTIGWDQITVAEAALPAQTSGYTNGAITHPAFNTNAASGGDGTATTLTATNGLVRQEGKWTYGYKNQNVAAAGTYGGVNTQNGRVVYTATMP
;
A
#
# COMPACT_ATOMS: atom_id res chain seq x y z
N MET A 1 3.07 43.88 -81.64
CA MET A 1 3.74 42.57 -81.60
C MET A 1 4.99 42.66 -80.72
N LYS A 2 4.99 42.02 -79.53
CA LYS A 2 6.16 41.78 -78.66
C LYS A 2 5.75 40.78 -77.55
N LYS A 3 6.64 39.83 -77.26
CA LYS A 3 6.50 38.64 -76.41
C LYS A 3 6.69 38.96 -74.91
N LEU A 4 6.01 38.21 -74.01
CA LEU A 4 6.51 37.53 -72.77
C LEU A 4 5.28 37.18 -71.87
N LEU A 5 4.89 35.93 -71.56
CA LEU A 5 5.48 34.86 -70.70
C LEU A 5 5.41 35.18 -69.19
N LEU A 6 4.52 34.51 -68.42
CA LEU A 6 4.83 33.55 -67.33
C LEU A 6 3.61 33.24 -66.43
N VAL A 7 3.42 31.94 -66.19
CA VAL A 7 2.51 31.30 -65.23
C VAL A 7 3.22 31.17 -63.88
N SER A 8 2.52 31.35 -62.75
CA SER A 8 2.89 30.71 -61.48
C SER A 8 1.74 30.73 -60.46
N ILE A 9 0.90 29.68 -60.51
CA ILE A 9 0.13 29.22 -59.35
C ILE A 9 1.10 28.36 -58.53
N VAL A 10 1.76 28.95 -57.54
CA VAL A 10 2.56 28.22 -56.54
C VAL A 10 2.31 28.85 -55.18
N ALA A 11 1.28 28.35 -54.48
CA ALA A 11 1.17 28.48 -53.03
C ALA A 11 0.24 27.40 -52.44
N ALA A 12 0.23 26.19 -53.02
CA ALA A 12 -0.04 25.00 -52.22
C ALA A 12 1.30 24.60 -51.60
N LEU A 13 1.72 25.36 -50.58
CA LEU A 13 2.81 24.98 -49.68
C LEU A 13 2.36 23.70 -48.98
N VAL A 14 2.67 22.60 -49.67
CA VAL A 14 3.20 21.34 -49.17
C VAL A 14 3.51 21.44 -47.68
N SER A 15 2.48 21.27 -46.85
CA SER A 15 2.72 20.67 -45.56
C SER A 15 3.14 19.25 -45.92
N PRO A 16 4.34 18.77 -45.54
CA PRO A 16 4.47 17.34 -45.35
C PRO A 16 3.48 17.02 -44.23
N LEU A 17 2.25 16.67 -44.60
CA LEU A 17 1.56 15.61 -43.91
C LEU A 17 2.50 14.42 -44.09
N ALA A 18 3.52 14.34 -43.24
CA ALA A 18 4.16 13.09 -42.90
C ALA A 18 3.04 12.25 -42.30
N ALA A 19 2.20 11.70 -43.17
CA ALA A 19 1.25 10.69 -42.81
C ALA A 19 2.13 9.53 -42.34
N LEU A 20 2.18 9.35 -41.02
CA LEU A 20 2.79 8.22 -40.33
C LEU A 20 2.03 6.91 -40.63
N ALA A 21 1.40 6.81 -41.79
CA ALA A 21 0.60 5.69 -42.22
C ALA A 21 1.47 4.84 -43.14
N ASP A 22 1.90 3.68 -42.64
CA ASP A 22 2.40 2.64 -43.52
C ASP A 22 1.23 2.10 -44.37
N SER A 23 1.45 1.94 -45.67
CA SER A 23 0.42 1.55 -46.63
C SER A 23 1.04 0.80 -47.79
N GLY A 24 0.58 -0.43 -48.02
CA GLY A 24 1.01 -1.26 -49.13
C GLY A 24 0.08 -1.10 -50.33
N VAL A 25 0.66 -0.89 -51.52
CA VAL A 25 -0.06 -0.91 -52.79
C VAL A 25 0.62 -1.88 -53.74
N VAL A 26 -0.14 -2.83 -54.30
CA VAL A 26 0.35 -3.77 -55.32
C VAL A 26 -0.32 -3.45 -56.66
N THR A 27 0.43 -2.91 -57.61
CA THR A 27 -0.04 -2.68 -58.98
C THR A 27 0.25 -3.92 -59.84
N ASN A 28 -0.72 -4.34 -60.67
CA ASN A 28 -0.73 -5.63 -61.39
C ASN A 28 -0.76 -6.87 -60.50
N ALA A 29 -1.58 -6.84 -59.44
CA ALA A 29 -1.85 -7.97 -58.56
C ALA A 29 -2.38 -9.20 -59.32
N GLY A 30 -1.57 -10.27 -59.44
CA GLY A 30 -2.03 -11.60 -59.86
C GLY A 30 -2.80 -12.33 -58.74
N SER A 31 -3.24 -13.56 -58.99
CA SER A 31 -3.89 -14.38 -57.96
C SER A 31 -2.98 -14.53 -56.72
N ASN A 32 -3.51 -14.23 -55.53
CA ASN A 32 -2.84 -14.23 -54.22
C ASN A 32 -1.84 -13.08 -53.95
N ALA A 33 -1.91 -11.95 -54.67
CA ALA A 33 -1.14 -10.77 -54.31
C ALA A 33 -1.46 -10.27 -52.89
N LYS A 34 -0.44 -9.80 -52.15
CA LYS A 34 -0.57 -9.27 -50.78
C LYS A 34 -0.03 -7.85 -50.70
N ALA A 35 -0.82 -6.95 -50.14
CA ALA A 35 -0.39 -5.63 -49.71
C ALA A 35 -0.31 -5.63 -48.18
N ASN A 36 0.80 -5.16 -47.61
CA ASN A 36 1.04 -5.15 -46.18
C ASN A 36 1.22 -3.70 -45.68
N ALA A 37 0.83 -3.47 -44.43
CA ALA A 37 1.02 -2.24 -43.69
C ALA A 37 1.22 -2.59 -42.21
N ASN A 38 2.01 -1.78 -41.49
CA ASN A 38 2.42 -2.07 -40.11
C ASN A 38 1.90 -1.00 -39.13
N LEU A 39 1.70 -1.43 -37.88
CA LEU A 39 1.40 -0.58 -36.73
C LEU A 39 2.31 -0.97 -35.57
N ASP A 40 2.89 0.03 -34.91
CA ASP A 40 3.64 -0.16 -33.67
C ASP A 40 2.80 0.28 -32.47
N PHE A 41 2.75 -0.56 -31.43
CA PHE A 41 2.05 -0.26 -30.18
C PHE A 41 3.05 -0.10 -29.03
N LYS A 42 2.86 0.96 -28.23
CA LYS A 42 3.65 1.20 -27.01
C LYS A 42 2.73 1.34 -25.81
N ILE A 43 3.04 0.59 -24.76
CA ILE A 43 2.36 0.67 -23.46
C ILE A 43 3.43 0.97 -22.41
N THR A 44 3.22 2.01 -21.61
CA THR A 44 4.06 2.34 -20.45
C THR A 44 3.25 2.09 -19.18
N VAL A 45 3.73 1.18 -18.33
CA VAL A 45 3.14 0.92 -17.00
C VAL A 45 4.04 1.54 -15.94
N PRO A 46 3.57 2.51 -15.13
CA PRO A 46 4.39 3.09 -14.07
C PRO A 46 4.55 2.12 -12.89
N ARG A 47 5.64 2.28 -12.13
CA ARG A 47 5.86 1.57 -10.87
C ARG A 47 4.98 2.21 -9.77
N LEU A 48 4.33 1.38 -8.97
CA LEU A 48 3.42 1.75 -7.89
C LEU A 48 3.73 0.94 -6.63
N LEU A 49 3.68 1.60 -5.48
CA LEU A 49 3.64 0.99 -4.16
C LEU A 49 2.65 1.78 -3.30
N SER A 50 1.68 1.08 -2.71
CA SER A 50 0.69 1.65 -1.79
C SER A 50 0.52 0.74 -0.59
N LEU A 51 0.49 1.35 0.59
CA LEU A 51 0.21 0.72 1.87
C LEU A 51 -0.91 1.51 2.56
N GLN A 52 -1.94 0.80 2.99
CA GLN A 52 -2.98 1.32 3.87
C GLN A 52 -3.02 0.44 5.12
N ILE A 53 -2.97 1.08 6.29
CA ILE A 53 -3.26 0.47 7.60
C ILE A 53 -4.35 1.34 8.25
N GLY A 54 -5.48 0.76 8.63
CA GLY A 54 -6.61 1.51 9.16
C GLY A 54 -7.44 2.22 8.08
N ALA A 55 -8.17 3.24 8.51
CA ALA A 55 -8.91 4.14 7.63
C ALA A 55 -7.98 4.81 6.61
N ALA A 56 -8.47 4.97 5.38
CA ALA A 56 -7.70 5.61 4.33
C ALA A 56 -7.45 7.10 4.68
N ASN A 57 -6.20 7.55 4.52
CA ASN A 57 -5.77 8.95 4.71
C ASN A 57 -5.86 9.50 6.15
N SER A 58 -6.06 8.66 7.16
CA SER A 58 -5.99 9.04 8.56
C SER A 58 -5.18 8.04 9.37
N VAL A 59 -4.90 8.38 10.62
CA VAL A 59 -4.24 7.48 11.57
C VAL A 59 -5.27 7.13 12.63
N ASP A 60 -5.63 5.86 12.71
CA ASP A 60 -6.59 5.37 13.70
C ASP A 60 -5.94 5.32 15.09
N LEU A 61 -6.68 5.77 16.09
CA LEU A 61 -6.36 5.51 17.50
C LEU A 61 -7.05 4.22 17.92
N LEU A 62 -6.27 3.28 18.44
CA LEU A 62 -6.78 2.06 19.09
C LEU A 62 -6.64 2.26 20.60
N ASP A 63 -7.77 2.46 21.27
CA ASP A 63 -7.80 2.82 22.69
C ASP A 63 -8.25 1.66 23.57
N PHE A 64 -7.42 1.28 24.54
CA PHE A 64 -7.63 0.13 25.43
C PHE A 64 -7.99 0.61 26.83
N GLN A 65 -9.25 0.45 27.21
CA GLN A 65 -9.73 0.84 28.53
C GLN A 65 -9.74 -0.37 29.47
N VAL A 66 -8.75 -0.46 30.36
CA VAL A 66 -8.67 -1.53 31.36
C VAL A 66 -9.66 -1.24 32.50
N PRO A 67 -10.62 -2.12 32.78
CA PRO A 67 -11.52 -1.95 33.93
C PRO A 67 -10.71 -1.95 35.24
N ALA A 68 -11.09 -1.10 36.20
CA ALA A 68 -10.35 -0.95 37.46
C ALA A 68 -10.23 -2.28 38.24
N ALA A 69 -11.25 -3.14 38.20
CA ALA A 69 -11.23 -4.46 38.84
C ALA A 69 -10.36 -5.49 38.09
N GLY A 70 -9.87 -5.17 36.88
CA GLY A 70 -9.17 -6.09 35.99
C GLY A 70 -7.69 -5.80 35.82
N ILE A 71 -7.10 -4.84 36.55
CA ILE A 71 -5.70 -4.43 36.34
C ILE A 71 -4.75 -5.63 36.51
N GLY A 72 -3.97 -5.94 35.47
CA GLY A 72 -2.91 -6.96 35.53
C GLY A 72 -3.40 -8.40 35.69
N ASN A 73 -4.68 -8.69 35.42
CA ASN A 73 -5.26 -10.01 35.63
C ASN A 73 -5.08 -10.98 34.44
N GLY A 74 -4.40 -10.56 33.37
CA GLY A 74 -4.18 -11.36 32.16
C GLY A 74 -5.42 -11.56 31.28
N THR A 75 -6.57 -10.97 31.62
CA THR A 75 -7.74 -10.96 30.73
C THR A 75 -7.52 -9.94 29.63
N ALA A 76 -7.52 -10.40 28.38
CA ALA A 76 -7.32 -9.54 27.23
C ALA A 76 -8.39 -8.44 27.15
N VAL A 77 -7.95 -7.22 26.87
CA VAL A 77 -8.78 -6.04 26.69
C VAL A 77 -8.84 -5.71 25.20
N SER A 78 -10.05 -5.62 24.65
CA SER A 78 -10.28 -5.17 23.28
C SER A 78 -10.11 -3.67 23.17
N ALA A 79 -9.55 -3.20 22.05
CA ALA A 79 -9.51 -1.78 21.75
C ALA A 79 -10.89 -1.27 21.30
N THR A 80 -11.10 0.03 21.51
CA THR A 80 -12.06 0.83 20.76
C THR A 80 -11.33 1.55 19.62
N GLY A 81 -12.08 1.98 18.59
CA GLY A 81 -11.50 2.57 17.37
C GLY A 81 -11.16 1.55 16.28
N GLY A 82 -10.38 2.00 15.30
CA GLY A 82 -10.12 1.29 14.04
C GLY A 82 -11.25 1.43 13.01
N ASP A 83 -10.95 1.25 11.73
CA ASP A 83 -11.93 1.37 10.64
C ASP A 83 -12.84 0.14 10.48
N GLN A 84 -12.52 -0.97 11.14
CA GLN A 84 -13.31 -2.21 11.11
C GLN A 84 -14.02 -2.50 12.45
N THR A 85 -14.05 -1.53 13.38
CA THR A 85 -14.58 -1.59 14.76
C THR A 85 -13.81 -2.52 15.71
N ASN A 86 -14.00 -2.38 17.03
CA ASN A 86 -13.41 -3.23 18.08
C ASN A 86 -11.89 -3.44 17.96
N GLY A 87 -11.14 -2.37 17.65
CA GLY A 87 -9.68 -2.45 17.55
C GLY A 87 -9.20 -3.10 16.26
N ALA A 88 -10.10 -3.33 15.30
CA ALA A 88 -9.77 -3.94 14.03
C ALA A 88 -9.51 -2.88 12.95
N VAL A 89 -8.47 -3.11 12.16
CA VAL A 89 -8.04 -2.24 11.08
C VAL A 89 -7.91 -2.99 9.76
N THR A 90 -8.20 -2.32 8.66
CA THR A 90 -7.86 -2.78 7.32
C THR A 90 -6.34 -2.76 7.13
N VAL A 91 -5.79 -3.80 6.52
CA VAL A 91 -4.45 -3.79 5.93
C VAL A 91 -4.58 -4.05 4.43
N ARG A 92 -3.99 -3.19 3.61
CA ARG A 92 -4.04 -3.32 2.15
C ARG A 92 -2.72 -2.89 1.52
N VAL A 93 -2.22 -3.73 0.63
CA VAL A 93 -0.97 -3.48 -0.10
C VAL A 93 -1.20 -3.68 -1.59
N LEU A 94 -0.75 -2.70 -2.39
CA LEU A 94 -0.75 -2.75 -3.84
C LEU A 94 0.65 -2.38 -4.36
N ALA A 95 1.27 -3.26 -5.12
CA ALA A 95 2.59 -3.03 -5.69
C ALA A 95 2.81 -3.82 -6.99
N ASN A 96 3.54 -3.28 -7.97
CA ASN A 96 3.76 -3.90 -9.29
C ASN A 96 5.25 -4.00 -9.72
N GLY A 97 6.18 -4.06 -8.76
CA GLY A 97 7.62 -4.01 -9.01
C GLY A 97 8.30 -5.33 -9.37
N ALA A 98 7.55 -6.33 -9.84
CA ALA A 98 8.03 -7.68 -10.19
C ALA A 98 8.55 -8.56 -9.03
N SER A 99 8.78 -7.99 -7.84
CA SER A 99 9.30 -8.64 -6.65
C SER A 99 8.32 -8.60 -5.48
N SER A 100 8.55 -9.45 -4.48
CA SER A 100 7.79 -9.46 -3.22
C SER A 100 7.94 -8.16 -2.44
N VAL A 101 6.94 -7.81 -1.64
CA VAL A 101 6.95 -6.62 -0.76
C VAL A 101 7.27 -7.05 0.66
N GLN A 102 8.23 -6.38 1.30
CA GLN A 102 8.48 -6.51 2.73
C GLN A 102 7.59 -5.54 3.50
N LEU A 103 6.89 -6.01 4.52
CA LEU A 103 6.11 -5.20 5.44
C LEU A 103 6.81 -5.19 6.80
N ASN A 104 7.03 -4.02 7.40
CA ASN A 104 7.63 -3.90 8.72
C ASN A 104 6.80 -2.95 9.62
N SER A 105 6.95 -3.11 10.93
CA SER A 105 6.42 -2.23 11.96
C SER A 105 7.59 -1.59 12.71
N LYS A 106 7.51 -0.30 13.03
CA LYS A 106 8.54 0.41 13.77
C LYS A 106 7.94 1.09 14.99
N THR A 107 8.56 0.89 16.14
CA THR A 107 8.19 1.53 17.41
C THR A 107 9.35 2.41 17.89
N THR A 108 9.11 3.37 18.79
CA THR A 108 10.15 4.28 19.32
C THR A 108 10.66 3.90 20.71
N GLY A 109 10.12 2.82 21.29
CA GLY A 109 10.36 2.36 22.67
C GLY A 109 9.05 1.86 23.28
N ALA A 110 9.08 1.43 24.54
CA ALA A 110 7.86 1.06 25.26
C ALA A 110 6.92 2.27 25.42
N MET A 111 5.61 2.03 25.40
CA MET A 111 4.61 3.06 25.68
C MET A 111 4.78 3.52 27.12
N ASN A 112 4.85 4.82 27.37
CA ASN A 112 5.11 5.37 28.72
C ASN A 112 3.94 6.22 29.21
N ASN A 113 3.85 6.47 30.52
CA ASN A 113 2.80 7.32 31.10
C ASN A 113 3.26 8.72 31.50
N GLY A 114 4.44 9.16 31.04
CA GLY A 114 5.06 10.42 31.47
C GLY A 114 5.47 10.49 32.95
N SER A 115 5.23 9.44 33.73
CA SER A 115 5.45 9.38 35.19
C SER A 115 6.37 8.23 35.61
N GLY A 116 7.18 7.72 34.67
CA GLY A 116 8.21 6.70 34.93
C GLY A 116 7.77 5.24 34.79
N SER A 117 6.49 4.97 34.50
CA SER A 117 5.99 3.61 34.22
C SER A 117 5.85 3.38 32.72
N THR A 118 6.02 2.12 32.28
CA THR A 118 5.95 1.74 30.85
C THR A 118 5.19 0.44 30.61
N ILE A 119 4.59 0.32 29.43
CA ILE A 119 4.00 -0.91 28.87
C ILE A 119 4.75 -1.26 27.58
N GLY A 120 5.35 -2.46 27.55
CA GLY A 120 6.05 -2.96 26.37
C GLY A 120 5.09 -3.38 25.25
N TRP A 121 5.58 -3.33 24.01
CA TRP A 121 4.82 -3.77 22.83
C TRP A 121 4.54 -5.27 22.81
N ASP A 122 5.22 -6.06 23.64
CA ASP A 122 4.93 -7.48 23.89
C ASP A 122 3.55 -7.69 24.53
N GLN A 123 2.95 -6.64 25.11
CA GLN A 123 1.60 -6.67 25.67
C GLN A 123 0.50 -6.44 24.62
N ILE A 124 0.86 -6.10 23.38
CA ILE A 124 -0.10 -5.96 22.28
C ILE A 124 -0.11 -7.26 21.47
N THR A 125 -1.30 -7.83 21.30
CA THR A 125 -1.55 -8.97 20.40
C THR A 125 -2.20 -8.49 19.11
N VAL A 126 -1.93 -9.17 18.01
CA VAL A 126 -2.58 -8.93 16.72
C VAL A 126 -3.16 -10.23 16.21
N ALA A 127 -4.47 -10.25 15.98
CA ALA A 127 -5.17 -11.34 15.31
C ALA A 127 -5.37 -10.99 13.83
N GLU A 128 -5.04 -11.94 12.95
CA GLU A 128 -5.05 -11.75 11.51
C GLU A 128 -6.25 -12.48 10.90
N ALA A 129 -6.96 -11.82 9.99
CA ALA A 129 -8.11 -12.41 9.30
C ALA A 129 -8.32 -11.77 7.94
N ALA A 130 -9.18 -12.38 7.13
CA ALA A 130 -9.74 -11.70 5.96
C ALA A 130 -10.68 -10.56 6.39
N LEU A 131 -10.82 -9.54 5.53
CA LEU A 131 -11.88 -8.53 5.67
C LEU A 131 -13.26 -9.19 5.50
N PRO A 132 -14.30 -8.73 6.22
CA PRO A 132 -15.67 -9.23 6.04
C PRO A 132 -16.21 -9.02 4.62
N ALA A 133 -15.80 -7.93 3.98
CA ALA A 133 -16.16 -7.59 2.60
C ALA A 133 -14.89 -7.42 1.76
N GLN A 134 -14.76 -8.22 0.71
CA GLN A 134 -13.64 -8.15 -0.21
C GLN A 134 -13.80 -6.96 -1.17
N THR A 135 -12.70 -6.26 -1.41
CA THR A 135 -12.55 -5.24 -2.44
C THR A 135 -12.31 -5.92 -3.79
N SER A 136 -13.05 -5.49 -4.81
CA SER A 136 -12.89 -6.03 -6.16
C SER A 136 -11.43 -5.93 -6.62
N GLY A 137 -10.93 -7.04 -7.16
CA GLY A 137 -9.58 -7.15 -7.67
C GLY A 137 -8.50 -7.42 -6.63
N TYR A 138 -8.76 -7.38 -5.32
CA TYR A 138 -7.80 -7.76 -4.28
C TYR A 138 -7.93 -9.23 -3.89
N THR A 139 -6.81 -9.86 -3.52
CA THR A 139 -6.81 -11.13 -2.80
C THR A 139 -7.01 -10.84 -1.32
N ASN A 140 -8.15 -11.26 -0.77
CA ASN A 140 -8.50 -11.06 0.64
C ASN A 140 -8.09 -12.27 1.48
N GLY A 141 -7.35 -12.06 2.57
CA GLY A 141 -6.86 -13.13 3.42
C GLY A 141 -6.22 -12.63 4.71
N ALA A 142 -5.70 -13.55 5.53
CA ALA A 142 -4.90 -13.20 6.70
C ALA A 142 -3.50 -12.76 6.24
N ILE A 143 -3.23 -11.45 6.31
CA ILE A 143 -1.90 -10.90 6.07
C ILE A 143 -1.11 -11.00 7.38
N THR A 144 0.10 -11.58 7.33
CA THR A 144 0.93 -11.70 8.53
C THR A 144 1.42 -10.33 9.02
N HIS A 145 1.12 -10.02 10.28
CA HIS A 145 1.55 -8.80 10.96
C HIS A 145 3.06 -8.85 11.26
N PRO A 146 3.83 -7.80 10.93
CA PRO A 146 5.23 -7.72 11.32
C PRO A 146 5.37 -7.56 12.84
N ALA A 147 6.00 -8.55 13.49
CA ALA A 147 6.15 -8.56 14.94
C ALA A 147 6.81 -7.27 15.44
N PHE A 148 6.23 -6.67 16.48
CA PHE A 148 6.76 -5.44 17.07
C PHE A 148 8.17 -5.63 17.64
N ASN A 149 8.96 -4.55 17.60
CA ASN A 149 10.17 -4.47 18.38
C ASN A 149 9.83 -4.33 19.88
N THR A 150 10.36 -5.25 20.69
CA THR A 150 10.12 -5.33 22.14
C THR A 150 11.22 -4.69 22.99
N ASN A 151 12.22 -4.05 22.36
CA ASN A 151 13.24 -3.28 23.08
C ASN A 151 12.61 -2.02 23.68
N ALA A 152 12.38 -2.07 25.00
CA ALA A 152 11.69 -1.00 25.73
C ALA A 152 12.41 0.36 25.69
N ALA A 153 13.74 0.39 25.57
CA ALA A 153 14.54 1.61 25.71
C ALA A 153 14.71 2.39 24.41
N SER A 154 14.82 1.71 23.27
CA SER A 154 15.21 2.33 21.99
C SER A 154 14.24 2.08 20.85
N GLY A 155 13.33 1.11 20.99
CA GLY A 155 12.45 0.67 19.90
C GLY A 155 13.24 0.25 18.67
N GLY A 156 12.73 0.61 17.51
CA GLY A 156 13.31 0.30 16.21
C GLY A 156 12.36 -0.51 15.34
N ASP A 157 12.91 -1.01 14.25
CA ASP A 157 12.19 -1.89 13.33
C ASP A 157 11.91 -3.23 14.03
N GLY A 158 10.73 -3.78 13.75
CA GLY A 158 10.31 -5.09 14.15
C GLY A 158 10.86 -6.18 13.23
N THR A 159 10.23 -7.35 13.28
CA THR A 159 10.53 -8.44 12.35
C THR A 159 9.63 -8.34 11.14
N ALA A 160 10.21 -8.03 9.98
CA ALA A 160 9.47 -7.86 8.73
C ALA A 160 8.80 -9.17 8.27
N THR A 161 7.65 -9.04 7.61
CA THR A 161 6.95 -10.11 6.91
C THR A 161 7.01 -9.89 5.39
N THR A 162 6.77 -10.95 4.62
CA THR A 162 6.87 -10.92 3.16
C THR A 162 5.50 -11.17 2.52
N LEU A 163 5.08 -10.25 1.65
CA LEU A 163 3.96 -10.44 0.74
C LEU A 163 4.49 -10.89 -0.61
N THR A 164 4.23 -12.15 -0.95
CA THR A 164 4.70 -12.74 -2.20
C THR A 164 3.97 -12.13 -3.39
N ALA A 165 4.72 -11.68 -4.40
CA ALA A 165 4.15 -11.22 -5.65
C ALA A 165 3.68 -12.40 -6.51
N THR A 166 2.48 -12.28 -7.09
CA THR A 166 1.97 -13.21 -8.09
C THR A 166 1.98 -12.51 -9.44
N ASN A 167 2.70 -13.06 -10.42
CA ASN A 167 2.89 -12.44 -11.73
C ASN A 167 3.39 -10.98 -11.66
N GLY A 168 4.28 -10.70 -10.70
CA GLY A 168 4.86 -9.38 -10.48
C GLY A 168 3.95 -8.36 -9.80
N LEU A 169 2.79 -8.79 -9.30
CA LEU A 169 1.83 -7.96 -8.58
C LEU A 169 1.66 -8.47 -7.13
N VAL A 170 1.81 -7.56 -6.17
CA VAL A 170 1.23 -7.73 -4.83
C VAL A 170 -0.06 -6.93 -4.83
N ARG A 171 -1.19 -7.61 -4.58
CA ARG A 171 -2.49 -6.96 -4.42
C ARG A 171 -3.29 -7.72 -3.38
N GLN A 172 -2.97 -7.47 -2.13
CA GLN A 172 -3.51 -8.20 -1.00
C GLN A 172 -4.21 -7.26 -0.03
N GLU A 173 -5.22 -7.78 0.63
CA GLU A 173 -5.89 -7.12 1.73
C GLU A 173 -6.27 -8.11 2.83
N GLY A 174 -6.52 -7.58 4.02
CA GLY A 174 -6.91 -8.34 5.19
C GLY A 174 -7.26 -7.40 6.34
N LYS A 175 -7.38 -7.98 7.53
CA LYS A 175 -7.71 -7.30 8.76
C LYS A 175 -6.76 -7.70 9.88
N TRP A 176 -6.35 -6.71 10.67
CA TRP A 176 -5.63 -6.90 11.92
C TRP A 176 -6.49 -6.42 13.08
N THR A 177 -6.71 -7.26 14.08
CA THR A 177 -7.44 -6.92 15.29
C THR A 177 -6.49 -6.89 16.47
N TYR A 178 -6.35 -5.73 17.10
CA TYR A 178 -5.43 -5.54 18.20
C TYR A 178 -6.09 -5.80 19.56
N GLY A 179 -5.34 -6.43 20.45
CA GLY A 179 -5.73 -6.68 21.83
C GLY A 179 -4.61 -6.28 22.78
N TYR A 180 -4.96 -5.90 24.01
CA TYR A 180 -4.01 -5.68 25.10
C TYR A 180 -4.08 -6.85 26.08
N LYS A 181 -2.97 -7.55 26.28
CA LYS A 181 -2.91 -8.77 27.12
C LYS A 181 -3.22 -8.51 28.60
N ASN A 182 -2.94 -7.30 29.09
CA ASN A 182 -3.21 -6.91 30.47
C ASN A 182 -2.56 -7.83 31.52
N GLN A 183 -1.34 -8.30 31.28
CA GLN A 183 -0.61 -9.18 32.21
C GLN A 183 0.20 -8.40 33.25
N ASN A 184 0.46 -7.11 33.00
CA ASN A 184 1.29 -6.30 33.88
C ASN A 184 0.42 -5.49 34.84
N VAL A 185 0.82 -5.43 36.11
CA VAL A 185 0.30 -4.45 37.06
C VAL A 185 1.04 -3.14 36.82
N ALA A 186 0.46 -2.25 36.01
CA ALA A 186 1.01 -0.95 35.68
C ALA A 186 0.46 0.13 36.62
N ALA A 187 1.26 1.18 36.89
CA ALA A 187 0.79 2.35 37.62
C ALA A 187 -0.37 3.04 36.87
N ALA A 188 -1.21 3.77 37.59
CA ALA A 188 -2.27 4.57 36.97
C ALA A 188 -1.69 5.61 36.00
N GLY A 189 -2.39 5.82 34.88
CA GLY A 189 -2.02 6.79 33.85
C GLY A 189 -2.36 6.30 32.45
N THR A 190 -2.24 7.21 31.48
CA THR A 190 -2.39 6.89 30.05
C THR A 190 -1.04 6.49 29.49
N TYR A 191 -0.98 5.36 28.79
CA TYR A 191 0.24 4.89 28.13
C TYR A 191 0.08 5.07 26.62
N GLY A 192 0.97 5.83 26.00
CA GLY A 192 0.85 6.17 24.58
C GLY A 192 -0.20 7.25 24.29
N GLY A 193 -0.76 7.22 23.09
CA GLY A 193 -1.71 8.22 22.60
C GLY A 193 -1.31 8.80 21.24
N VAL A 194 -2.12 9.73 20.73
CA VAL A 194 -1.90 10.34 19.41
C VAL A 194 -0.60 11.13 19.42
N ASN A 195 0.42 10.62 18.72
CA ASN A 195 1.73 11.28 18.59
C ASN A 195 2.43 11.58 19.92
N THR A 196 2.19 10.78 20.94
CA THR A 196 2.76 11.03 22.27
C THR A 196 3.12 9.73 22.96
N GLN A 197 4.01 9.81 23.96
CA GLN A 197 4.26 8.72 24.91
C GLN A 197 4.62 7.37 24.26
N ASN A 198 5.31 7.41 23.10
CA ASN A 198 5.67 6.25 22.29
C ASN A 198 4.48 5.38 21.83
N GLY A 199 3.26 5.92 21.76
CA GLY A 199 2.06 5.18 21.34
C GLY A 199 1.93 4.92 19.83
N ARG A 200 2.86 5.42 19.01
CA ARG A 200 2.78 5.32 17.55
C ARG A 200 3.62 4.15 17.02
N VAL A 201 2.99 3.35 16.17
CA VAL A 201 3.68 2.43 15.25
C VAL A 201 3.74 3.06 13.86
N VAL A 202 4.90 2.99 13.21
CA VAL A 202 5.05 3.32 11.79
C VAL A 202 5.15 2.03 10.99
N TYR A 203 4.21 1.80 10.08
CA TYR A 203 4.26 0.66 9.15
C TYR A 203 4.92 1.07 7.85
N THR A 204 5.80 0.22 7.34
CA THR A 204 6.53 0.46 6.09
C THR A 204 6.38 -0.74 5.17
N ALA A 205 5.96 -0.49 3.93
CA ALA A 205 6.08 -1.45 2.85
C ALA A 205 7.32 -1.09 2.02
N THR A 206 8.14 -2.08 1.68
CA THR A 206 9.34 -1.90 0.86
C THR A 206 9.30 -2.87 -0.30
N MET A 207 9.47 -2.32 -1.50
CA MET A 207 9.56 -3.08 -2.74
C MET A 207 10.97 -2.89 -3.31
N PRO A 208 11.76 -3.97 -3.48
CA PRO A 208 13.15 -3.88 -3.94
C PRO A 208 13.25 -3.45 -5.40
#